data_AF-A0A3G4W8Y4-F1
#
_entry.id   AF-A0A3G4W8Y4-F1
#
_cell.length_a   1.000
_cell.length_b   1.000
_cell.length_c   1.000
_cell.angle_alpha   90.00
_cell.angle_beta   90.00
_cell.angle_gamma   90.00
#
_symmetry.space_group_name_H-M   'P 1'
#
loop_
_entity.id
_entity.type
_entity.pdbx_description
1 polymer ?
#
loop_
_entity_poly.entity_id
_entity_poly.type
_entity_poly.pdbx_seq_one_letter_code
_entity_poly.pdbx_strand_id
1 'polypeptide(L)'
;MVTPADMTDRDAAKEVLFRLRLMHPEITIVWADSAYAGQLVTWAKKYLRLTIKTVSRPKDATGFVVLPRRWVVERTLAWLMHARRHARDYERLVQHSEALITWAAITLMTRRITRGRESRTTRSASVDVLPQAA
;
A
#
# COMPACT_ATOMS: atom_id res chain seq x y z
N MET A 1 12.09 -1.89 4.58
CA MET A 1 12.87 -3.11 4.32
C MET A 1 12.89 -3.35 2.83
N VAL A 2 14.08 -3.59 2.28
CA VAL A 2 14.27 -4.08 0.91
C VAL A 2 15.03 -5.40 1.02
N THR A 3 14.76 -6.36 0.14
CA THR A 3 15.41 -7.67 0.15
C THR A 3 16.06 -7.96 -1.21
N PRO A 4 17.12 -8.79 -1.23
CA PRO A 4 17.62 -9.41 -2.46
C PRO A 4 16.53 -10.20 -3.21
N ALA A 5 16.72 -10.38 -4.52
CA ALA A 5 15.74 -11.05 -5.39
C ALA A 5 15.67 -12.58 -5.22
N ASP A 6 16.67 -13.20 -4.59
CA ASP A 6 16.70 -14.64 -4.28
C ASP A 6 15.88 -15.00 -3.05
N MET A 7 15.49 -14.01 -2.23
CA MET A 7 14.62 -14.22 -1.08
C MET A 7 13.16 -14.30 -1.51
N THR A 8 12.44 -15.34 -1.08
CA THR A 8 11.00 -15.41 -1.33
C THR A 8 10.24 -14.39 -0.50
N ASP A 9 9.24 -13.74 -1.11
CA ASP A 9 8.41 -12.75 -0.44
C ASP A 9 7.73 -13.28 0.84
N ARG A 10 7.45 -14.59 0.90
CA ARG A 10 6.84 -15.23 2.07
C ARG A 10 7.75 -15.19 3.29
N ASP A 11 9.06 -15.35 3.09
CA ASP A 11 10.03 -15.30 4.17
C ASP A 11 10.29 -13.86 4.59
N ALA A 12 10.43 -12.95 3.62
CA ALA A 12 10.49 -11.52 3.88
C ALA A 12 9.25 -11.02 4.65
N ALA A 13 8.05 -11.52 4.32
CA ALA A 13 6.81 -11.12 4.97
C ALA A 13 6.77 -11.48 6.46
N LYS A 14 7.40 -12.58 6.90
CA LYS A 14 7.48 -12.91 8.34
C LYS A 14 8.19 -11.81 9.11
N GLU A 15 9.33 -11.35 8.60
CA GLU A 15 10.13 -10.29 9.22
C GLU A 15 9.37 -8.95 9.21
N VAL A 16 8.74 -8.60 8.09
CA VAL A 16 7.94 -7.36 7.99
C VAL A 16 6.77 -7.38 8.98
N LEU A 17 6.04 -8.49 9.08
CA LEU A 17 4.91 -8.61 10.01
C LEU A 17 5.35 -8.60 11.48
N PHE A 18 6.52 -9.18 11.78
CA PHE A 18 7.10 -9.10 13.12
C PHE A 18 7.43 -7.64 13.49
N ARG A 19 8.14 -6.92 12.63
CA ARG A 19 8.45 -5.49 12.84
C ARG A 19 7.19 -4.63 12.92
N LEU A 20 6.20 -4.89 12.06
CA LEU A 20 4.89 -4.24 12.10
C LEU A 20 4.24 -4.40 13.47
N ARG A 21 4.26 -5.62 14.03
CA ARG A 21 3.64 -5.89 15.33
C ARG A 21 4.35 -5.18 16.47
N LEU A 22 5.68 -5.04 16.40
CA LEU A 22 6.47 -4.31 17.39
C LEU A 22 6.22 -2.81 17.35
N MET A 23 6.12 -2.22 16.15
CA MET A 23 5.98 -0.77 15.99
C MET A 23 4.52 -0.29 16.06
N HIS A 24 3.58 -1.14 15.66
CA HIS A 24 2.15 -0.81 15.50
C HIS A 24 1.25 -1.93 16.04
N PRO A 25 1.20 -2.13 17.38
CA PRO A 25 0.39 -3.17 18.00
C PRO A 25 -1.13 -3.00 17.81
N GLU A 26 -1.59 -1.82 17.42
CA GLU A 26 -2.98 -1.50 17.07
C GLU A 26 -3.44 -2.17 15.76
N ILE A 27 -2.51 -2.50 14.87
CA ILE A 27 -2.84 -3.16 13.60
C ILE A 27 -3.13 -4.63 13.88
N THR A 28 -4.34 -5.07 13.53
CA THR A 28 -4.84 -6.44 13.77
C THR A 28 -5.19 -7.19 12.49
N ILE A 29 -5.44 -6.46 11.40
CA ILE A 29 -5.87 -7.01 10.10
C ILE A 29 -4.89 -6.58 9.02
N VAL A 30 -4.37 -7.56 8.28
CA VAL A 30 -3.50 -7.34 7.11
C VAL A 30 -4.17 -7.98 5.90
N TRP A 31 -4.15 -7.29 4.76
CA TRP A 31 -4.64 -7.85 3.50
C TRP A 31 -3.45 -8.31 2.65
N ALA A 32 -3.56 -9.48 2.05
CA ALA A 32 -2.53 -10.04 1.18
C ALA A 32 -3.16 -10.72 -0.03
N ASP A 33 -2.38 -11.01 -1.07
CA ASP A 33 -2.84 -11.84 -2.18
C ASP A 33 -2.88 -13.34 -1.80
N SER A 34 -3.33 -14.17 -2.74
CA SER A 34 -3.37 -15.63 -2.56
C SER A 34 -2.00 -16.30 -2.53
N ALA A 35 -0.94 -15.65 -3.02
CA ALA A 35 0.42 -16.19 -2.97
C ALA A 35 0.96 -16.21 -1.53
N TYR A 36 0.49 -15.33 -0.63
CA TYR A 36 0.84 -15.33 0.80
C TYR A 36 0.01 -16.31 1.67
N ALA A 37 -0.86 -17.11 1.07
CA ALA A 37 -1.65 -18.11 1.80
C ALA A 37 -0.77 -19.23 2.42
N GLY A 38 -1.36 -19.98 3.36
CA GLY A 38 -0.73 -21.16 3.96
C GLY A 38 0.02 -20.85 5.26
N GLN A 39 1.26 -21.33 5.37
CA GLN A 39 2.03 -21.33 6.63
C GLN A 39 2.18 -19.93 7.25
N LEU A 40 2.32 -18.88 6.43
CA LEU A 40 2.44 -17.50 6.90
C LEU A 40 1.20 -17.04 7.68
N VAL A 41 0.00 -17.36 7.20
CA VAL A 41 -1.27 -16.99 7.84
C VAL A 41 -1.40 -17.67 9.20
N THR A 42 -1.09 -18.96 9.27
CA THR A 42 -1.11 -19.72 10.53
C THR A 42 -0.07 -19.19 11.52
N TRP A 43 1.14 -18.89 11.05
CA TRP A 43 2.22 -18.34 11.86
C TRP A 43 1.85 -16.95 12.42
N ALA A 44 1.35 -16.04 11.57
CA ALA A 44 0.98 -14.69 11.98
C ALA A 44 -0.16 -14.69 13.02
N LYS A 45 -1.15 -15.59 12.84
CA LYS A 45 -2.23 -15.75 13.82
C LYS A 45 -1.71 -16.30 15.15
N LYS A 46 -0.82 -17.30 15.11
CA LYS A 46 -0.29 -17.96 16.31
C LYS A 46 0.63 -17.06 17.13
N TYR A 47 1.60 -16.42 16.48
CA TYR A 47 2.69 -15.70 17.18
C TYR A 47 2.47 -14.19 17.25
N LEU A 48 1.81 -13.58 16.27
CA LEU A 48 1.62 -12.13 16.22
C LEU A 48 0.19 -11.67 16.54
N ARG A 49 -0.75 -12.62 16.69
CA ARG A 49 -2.20 -12.35 16.82
C ARG A 49 -2.75 -11.48 15.68
N LEU A 50 -2.14 -11.59 14.49
CA LEU A 50 -2.56 -10.87 13.29
C LEU A 50 -3.47 -11.75 12.43
N THR A 51 -4.52 -11.15 11.87
CA THR A 51 -5.40 -11.80 10.90
C THR A 51 -5.01 -11.37 9.49
N ILE A 52 -4.43 -12.30 8.72
CA ILE A 52 -4.14 -12.07 7.30
C ILE A 52 -5.35 -12.49 6.47
N LYS A 53 -5.95 -11.53 5.77
CA LYS A 53 -7.04 -11.75 4.80
C LYS A 53 -6.45 -11.88 3.41
N THR A 54 -6.33 -13.12 2.92
CA THR A 54 -5.88 -13.41 1.57
C THR A 54 -7.01 -13.22 0.57
N VAL A 55 -6.79 -12.37 -0.43
CA VAL A 55 -7.73 -12.15 -1.54
C VAL A 55 -7.34 -13.05 -2.69
N SER A 56 -8.23 -13.99 -3.03
CA SER A 56 -8.07 -14.88 -4.18
C SER A 56 -9.09 -14.55 -5.26
N ARG A 57 -8.71 -14.82 -6.50
CA ARG A 57 -9.65 -14.86 -7.62
C ARG A 57 -10.64 -16.01 -7.42
N PRO A 58 -11.94 -15.81 -7.68
CA PRO A 58 -12.91 -16.90 -7.73
C PRO A 58 -12.51 -17.93 -8.78
N LYS A 59 -12.65 -19.23 -8.48
CA LYS A 59 -12.21 -20.32 -9.38
C LYS A 59 -13.02 -20.38 -10.67
N ASP A 60 -14.29 -19.99 -10.60
CA ASP A 60 -15.24 -20.09 -11.72
C ASP A 60 -15.26 -18.85 -12.63
N ALA A 61 -14.41 -17.86 -12.35
CA ALA A 61 -14.42 -16.62 -13.11
C ALA A 61 -13.55 -16.71 -14.37
N THR A 62 -14.14 -16.46 -15.53
CA THR A 62 -13.47 -16.32 -16.82
C THR A 62 -13.12 -14.85 -17.08
N GLY A 63 -11.97 -14.58 -17.72
CA GLY A 63 -11.53 -13.21 -18.01
C GLY A 63 -11.03 -12.40 -16.80
N PHE A 64 -10.72 -11.12 -17.00
CA PHE A 64 -10.14 -10.29 -15.94
C PHE A 64 -11.17 -9.98 -14.84
N VAL A 65 -10.80 -10.23 -13.57
CA VAL A 65 -11.63 -9.93 -12.40
C VAL A 65 -10.91 -8.93 -11.52
N VAL A 66 -11.57 -7.82 -11.20
CA VAL A 66 -11.05 -6.83 -10.27
C VAL A 66 -11.09 -7.41 -8.85
N LEU A 67 -9.91 -7.64 -8.28
CA LEU A 67 -9.79 -8.11 -6.90
C LEU A 67 -9.95 -6.96 -5.91
N PRO A 68 -10.73 -7.15 -4.83
CA PRO A 68 -10.93 -6.12 -3.83
C PRO A 68 -9.59 -5.74 -3.17
N ARG A 69 -9.38 -4.43 -2.97
CA ARG A 69 -8.21 -3.80 -2.31
C ARG A 69 -6.83 -3.96 -2.98
N ARG A 70 -6.71 -4.72 -4.07
CA ARG A 70 -5.43 -4.85 -4.83
C ARG A 70 -4.87 -3.50 -5.28
N TRP A 71 -5.76 -2.61 -5.73
CA TRP A 71 -5.45 -1.24 -6.15
C TRP A 71 -4.78 -0.37 -5.08
N VAL A 72 -4.85 -0.74 -3.79
CA VAL A 72 -4.17 0.01 -2.71
C VAL A 72 -2.66 -0.17 -2.79
N VAL A 73 -2.20 -1.41 -3.02
CA VAL A 73 -0.77 -1.74 -3.15
C VAL A 73 -0.23 -1.14 -4.43
N GLU A 74 -0.90 -1.39 -5.56
CA GLU A 74 -0.49 -0.89 -6.88
C GLU A 74 -0.39 0.63 -6.91
N ARG A 75 -1.32 1.33 -6.27
CA ARG A 75 -1.28 2.79 -6.15
C ARG A 75 -0.13 3.29 -5.29
N THR A 76 0.22 2.57 -4.22
CA THR A 76 1.38 2.93 -3.40
C THR A 76 2.67 2.78 -4.22
N LEU A 77 2.78 1.69 -4.98
CA LEU A 77 3.88 1.49 -5.92
C LEU A 77 3.90 2.59 -7.00
N ALA A 78 2.76 2.95 -7.59
CA ALA A 78 2.68 4.04 -8.56
C ALA A 78 3.16 5.38 -7.98
N TRP A 79 2.82 5.70 -6.72
CA TRP A 79 3.32 6.91 -6.07
C TRP A 79 4.83 6.89 -5.84
N LEU A 80 5.40 5.73 -5.49
CA LEU A 80 6.85 5.58 -5.36
C LEU A 80 7.53 5.73 -6.73
N MET A 81 6.96 5.14 -7.78
CA MET A 81 7.46 5.23 -9.16
C MET A 81 7.37 6.63 -9.77
N HIS A 82 6.49 7.51 -9.26
CA HIS A 82 6.48 8.91 -9.68
C HIS A 82 7.77 9.67 -9.30
N ALA A 83 8.53 9.19 -8.32
CA ALA A 83 9.88 9.67 -8.12
C ALA A 83 10.79 9.05 -9.19
N ARG A 84 11.17 9.85 -10.20
CA ARG A 84 11.99 9.42 -11.36
C ARG A 84 13.21 8.59 -11.00
N ARG A 85 13.76 8.78 -9.80
CA ARG A 85 14.92 8.02 -9.31
C ARG A 85 14.67 6.51 -9.29
N HIS A 86 13.45 6.08 -8.99
CA HIS A 86 13.09 4.67 -8.84
C HIS A 86 12.73 3.97 -10.15
N ALA A 87 12.81 4.66 -11.30
CA ALA A 87 12.45 4.07 -12.59
C ALA A 87 13.38 2.90 -12.99
N ARG A 88 14.60 2.86 -12.45
CA ARG A 88 15.59 1.80 -12.65
C ARG A 88 16.41 1.63 -11.38
N ASP A 89 16.64 0.38 -10.99
CA ASP A 89 17.51 0.04 -9.89
C ASP A 89 18.97 0.17 -10.33
N TYR A 90 19.65 1.19 -9.81
CA TYR A 90 21.06 1.47 -10.09
C TYR A 90 21.95 1.25 -8.86
N GLU A 91 21.34 0.96 -7.71
CA GLU A 91 21.98 0.80 -6.43
C GLU A 91 22.64 -0.58 -6.34
N ARG A 92 23.90 -0.61 -5.89
CA ARG A 92 24.61 -1.87 -5.63
C ARG A 92 24.26 -2.49 -4.29
N LEU A 93 23.82 -1.67 -3.34
CA LEU A 93 23.51 -2.07 -1.97
C LEU A 93 22.03 -1.82 -1.67
N VAL A 94 21.41 -2.81 -1.04
CA VAL A 94 19.98 -2.81 -0.65
C VAL A 94 19.63 -1.62 0.25
N GLN A 95 20.57 -1.19 1.08
CA GLN A 95 20.43 -0.05 2.00
C GLN A 95 20.21 1.26 1.26
N HIS A 96 20.82 1.45 0.08
CA HIS A 96 20.61 2.65 -0.73
C HIS A 96 19.21 2.68 -1.32
N SER A 97 18.73 1.54 -1.84
CA SER A 97 17.36 1.42 -2.35
C SER A 97 16.34 1.69 -1.23
N GLU A 98 16.58 1.15 -0.03
CA GLU A 98 15.72 1.39 1.14
C GLU A 98 15.66 2.87 1.53
N ALA A 99 16.81 3.56 1.56
CA ALA A 99 16.87 4.98 1.86
C ALA A 99 16.11 5.83 0.82
N LEU A 100 16.25 5.52 -0.47
CA LEU A 100 15.56 6.23 -1.55
C LEU A 100 14.05 6.00 -1.53
N ILE A 101 13.58 4.78 -1.22
CA ILE A 101 12.15 4.49 -1.07
C ILE A 101 11.58 5.29 0.11
N THR A 102 12.31 5.31 1.23
CA THR A 102 11.94 6.08 2.42
C THR A 102 11.85 7.57 2.10
N TRP A 103 12.82 8.13 1.37
CA TRP A 103 12.80 9.53 0.96
C TRP A 103 11.62 9.87 0.04
N ALA A 104 11.29 8.99 -0.90
CA ALA A 104 10.11 9.15 -1.76
C ALA A 104 8.81 9.16 -0.94
N ALA A 105 8.67 8.25 0.03
CA ALA A 105 7.52 8.21 0.92
C ALA A 105 7.41 9.47 1.79
N ILE A 106 8.50 9.95 2.39
CA ILE A 106 8.53 11.20 3.17
C ILE A 106 8.09 12.39 2.31
N THR A 107 8.64 12.51 1.10
CA THR A 107 8.30 13.59 0.16
C THR A 107 6.82 13.56 -0.23
N LEU A 108 6.27 12.36 -0.45
CA LEU A 108 4.83 12.20 -0.73
C LEU A 108 3.97 12.62 0.47
N MET A 109 4.30 12.17 1.66
CA MET A 109 3.51 12.43 2.87
C MET A 109 3.57 13.90 3.29
N THR A 110 4.74 14.53 3.23
CA THR A 110 4.90 15.97 3.50
C THR A 110 4.07 16.82 2.54
N ARG A 111 4.05 16.49 1.24
CA ARG A 111 3.18 17.16 0.24
C ARG A 111 1.68 16.97 0.52
N ARG A 112 1.27 15.81 1.04
CA ARG A 112 -0.14 15.55 1.38
C ARG A 112 -0.61 16.33 2.59
N ILE A 113 0.24 16.44 3.60
CA ILE A 113 -0.06 17.20 4.82
C ILE A 113 -0.17 18.70 4.49
N THR A 114 0.74 19.21 3.64
CA THR A 114 0.80 20.63 3.27
C THR A 114 -0.23 21.06 2.22
N ARG A 115 -0.72 20.15 1.35
CA ARG A 115 -1.77 20.43 0.36
C ARG A 115 -3.18 20.66 0.94
N GLY A 116 -3.29 21.04 2.21
CA GLY A 116 -4.55 21.15 2.95
C GLY A 116 -5.67 21.87 2.18
N ARG A 117 -6.79 21.16 1.98
CA ARG A 117 -8.18 21.64 1.96
C ARG A 117 -8.63 22.75 1.00
N GLU A 118 -7.79 23.31 0.13
CA GLU A 118 -8.23 24.40 -0.78
C GLU A 118 -9.21 23.94 -1.88
N SER A 119 -9.17 22.66 -2.29
CA SER A 119 -9.99 22.19 -3.42
C SER A 119 -11.43 21.79 -3.07
N ARG A 120 -11.82 21.82 -1.78
CA ARG A 120 -13.17 21.38 -1.36
C ARG A 120 -14.16 22.53 -1.12
N THR A 121 -13.68 23.78 -1.05
CA THR A 121 -14.53 24.96 -0.78
C THR A 121 -15.00 25.65 -2.07
N THR A 122 -14.24 25.56 -3.17
CA THR A 122 -14.56 26.29 -4.42
C THR A 122 -15.60 25.61 -5.31
N ARG A 123 -16.06 24.40 -4.98
CA ARG A 123 -17.06 23.66 -5.79
C ARG A 123 -18.50 23.74 -5.28
N SER A 124 -18.73 24.24 -4.07
CA SER A 124 -20.10 24.39 -3.52
C SER A 124 -20.65 25.81 -3.60
N ALA A 125 -19.88 26.78 -4.12
CA ALA A 125 -20.27 28.20 -4.14
C ALA A 125 -20.84 28.66 -5.50
N SER A 126 -21.10 27.77 -6.44
CA SER A 126 -21.54 28.13 -7.81
C SER A 126 -22.84 27.48 -8.26
N VAL A 127 -23.53 26.77 -7.37
CA VAL A 127 -24.88 26.27 -7.64
C VAL A 127 -25.75 26.87 -6.57
N ASP A 128 -26.29 28.06 -6.83
CA ASP A 128 -27.66 28.43 -6.48
C ASP A 128 -27.92 29.90 -6.85
N VAL A 129 -29.19 30.15 -7.20
CA VAL A 129 -29.84 31.44 -7.52
C VAL A 129 -29.83 31.87 -9.01
N LEU A 130 -30.76 31.28 -9.77
CA LEU A 130 -31.55 32.06 -10.74
C LEU A 130 -32.94 32.30 -10.11
N PRO A 131 -33.48 33.53 -10.13
CA PRO A 131 -34.80 33.79 -9.56
C PRO A 131 -35.88 33.28 -10.52
N GLN A 132 -36.82 32.52 -9.97
CA GLN A 132 -38.03 32.12 -10.67
C GLN A 132 -38.98 33.32 -10.73
N ALA A 133 -39.08 33.95 -11.91
CA ALA A 133 -40.06 34.99 -12.18
C ALA A 133 -41.39 34.35 -12.59
N ALA A 134 -42.47 34.93 -12.05
CA ALA A 134 -43.88 34.55 -12.17
C ALA A 134 -44.45 34.68 -13.59
#